data_AF-A0A0N0D698-F1
#
_entry.id   AF-A0A0N0D698-F1
#
_cell.length_a   1.000
_cell.length_b   1.000
_cell.length_c   1.000
_cell.angle_alpha   90.00
_cell.angle_beta   90.00
_cell.angle_gamma   90.00
#
_symmetry.space_group_name_H-M   'P 1'
#
loop_
_entity.id
_entity.type
_entity.pdbx_description
1 polymer ?
#
loop_
_entity_poly.entity_id
_entity_poly.type
_entity_poly.pdbx_seq_one_letter_code
_entity_poly.pdbx_strand_id
1 'polypeptide(L)'
;MSFKKNFRYFVIILLFFSLSLFISCNNNESISDNNSYSIDENTNNALMGPLEGAIVKVYSLFDLNNSIEETETGALGSFEVTLNGIDDEDLLLVSITGGNDIDVDDDGIKDETPTVNKGTIHGFANANNLKTGKVKITLLSEIVYQHTKHLIGQIHTDDFEILINMIESKLKKTNNSKKLIYFDPTSSDDKEILAFDYDQLIKGDNPLNELYYQNEEQKIIERLDELFQSVLNMKDSSFLNATNYVNVSLNPPIEADITSEGASLFYNYDNDSKKLQEFIKKGSNLSFSVTVRNNYKILKWHGCDNVSDDLNTCYL
;
A
#
# COMPACT_ATOMS: atom_id res chain seq x y z
N MET A 1 -58.02 31.50 56.49
CA MET A 1 -57.69 32.01 55.14
C MET A 1 -57.47 30.80 54.24
N SER A 2 -58.38 30.60 53.27
CA SER A 2 -58.34 29.79 52.03
C SER A 2 -57.62 28.40 52.03
N PHE A 3 -58.34 27.25 52.06
CA PHE A 3 -58.89 26.47 50.91
C PHE A 3 -57.81 25.82 50.01
N LYS A 4 -57.61 24.48 50.04
CA LYS A 4 -58.24 23.41 49.19
C LYS A 4 -57.09 22.70 48.42
N LYS A 5 -57.08 21.42 48.03
CA LYS A 5 -57.94 20.23 48.18
C LYS A 5 -57.16 19.04 47.60
N ASN A 6 -57.23 17.88 48.26
CA ASN A 6 -57.47 16.51 47.78
C ASN A 6 -57.32 16.20 46.27
N PHE A 7 -56.78 15.02 45.93
CA PHE A 7 -57.61 13.90 45.42
C PHE A 7 -56.82 12.57 45.30
N ARG A 8 -56.97 11.70 46.29
CA ARG A 8 -56.94 10.24 46.11
C ARG A 8 -58.40 9.80 45.95
N TYR A 9 -58.71 8.85 45.07
CA TYR A 9 -59.52 7.64 45.34
C TYR A 9 -59.86 6.89 44.04
N PHE A 10 -59.58 5.58 44.06
CA PHE A 10 -60.39 4.46 43.54
C PHE A 10 -60.81 4.43 42.06
N VAL A 11 -60.52 3.32 41.36
CA VAL A 11 -61.51 2.26 41.02
C VAL A 11 -60.76 0.97 40.63
N ILE A 12 -61.08 -0.12 41.33
CA ILE A 12 -60.84 -1.53 40.99
C ILE A 12 -62.08 -2.02 40.22
N ILE A 13 -61.95 -2.88 39.18
CA ILE A 13 -62.87 -4.01 38.85
C ILE A 13 -62.49 -4.75 37.53
N LEU A 14 -62.39 -6.09 37.65
CA LEU A 14 -62.58 -7.25 36.73
C LEU A 14 -62.08 -7.21 35.26
N LEU A 15 -61.24 -8.12 34.73
CA LEU A 15 -61.26 -9.61 34.63
C LEU A 15 -62.27 -10.17 33.60
N PHE A 16 -61.81 -10.42 32.36
CA PHE A 16 -62.34 -11.38 31.35
C PHE A 16 -61.21 -11.69 30.35
N PHE A 17 -60.55 -12.85 30.41
CA PHE A 17 -60.86 -14.05 29.63
C PHE A 17 -60.90 -13.83 28.10
N SER A 18 -59.73 -13.91 27.45
CA SER A 18 -59.63 -14.50 26.10
C SER A 18 -58.25 -15.10 25.88
N LEU A 19 -58.17 -16.38 26.24
CA LEU A 19 -57.20 -17.34 25.74
C LEU A 19 -57.39 -17.44 24.22
N SER A 20 -56.57 -16.73 23.44
CA SER A 20 -56.39 -16.99 22.01
C SER A 20 -55.04 -17.65 21.79
N LEU A 21 -55.09 -18.98 21.74
CA LEU A 21 -54.06 -19.83 21.16
C LEU A 21 -53.84 -19.41 19.70
N PHE A 22 -52.77 -18.68 19.43
CA PHE A 22 -52.18 -18.66 18.09
C PHE A 22 -51.20 -19.82 18.02
N ILE A 23 -51.68 -20.93 17.47
CA ILE A 23 -50.83 -21.96 16.88
C ILE A 23 -50.17 -21.30 15.67
N SER A 24 -48.99 -20.74 15.88
CA SER A 24 -48.09 -20.37 14.80
C SER A 24 -47.29 -21.61 14.44
N CYS A 25 -47.78 -22.36 13.45
CA CYS A 25 -46.91 -23.22 12.66
C CYS A 25 -46.01 -22.30 11.83
N ASN A 26 -44.91 -21.83 12.41
CA ASN A 26 -43.84 -21.30 11.57
C ASN A 26 -43.01 -22.50 11.13
N ASN A 27 -43.13 -22.80 9.84
CA ASN A 27 -42.21 -23.64 9.14
C ASN A 27 -40.80 -23.15 9.45
N ASN A 28 -40.02 -23.97 10.14
CA ASN A 28 -38.56 -23.85 10.12
C ASN A 28 -38.11 -24.20 8.70
N GLU A 29 -38.39 -23.32 7.74
CA GLU A 29 -37.48 -23.11 6.63
C GLU A 29 -36.26 -22.49 7.28
N SER A 30 -35.27 -23.34 7.55
CA SER A 30 -33.89 -22.92 7.66
C SER A 30 -33.57 -22.17 6.38
N ILE A 31 -33.80 -20.85 6.38
CA ILE A 31 -33.17 -19.92 5.47
C ILE A 31 -31.68 -20.15 5.71
N SER A 32 -31.05 -20.94 4.85
CA SER A 32 -29.59 -20.95 4.79
C SER A 32 -29.23 -19.58 4.23
N ASP A 33 -28.93 -18.63 5.11
CA ASP A 33 -28.28 -17.39 4.74
C ASP A 33 -26.92 -17.76 4.13
N ASN A 34 -26.92 -17.99 2.82
CA ASN A 34 -25.73 -18.22 2.00
C ASN A 34 -25.02 -16.87 1.77
N ASN A 35 -24.69 -16.17 2.87
CA ASN A 35 -23.92 -14.93 2.82
C ASN A 35 -22.41 -15.17 2.87
N SER A 36 -21.98 -16.42 3.03
CA SER A 36 -20.56 -16.76 2.92
C SER A 36 -20.09 -16.67 1.47
N TYR A 37 -18.84 -16.25 1.29
CA TYR A 37 -18.21 -16.16 -0.02
C TYR A 37 -16.77 -16.70 0.02
N SER A 38 -16.19 -16.88 -1.16
CA SER A 38 -14.78 -17.24 -1.32
C SER A 38 -14.17 -16.36 -2.40
N ILE A 39 -12.97 -15.85 -2.16
CA ILE A 39 -12.21 -15.09 -3.14
C ILE A 39 -11.63 -16.06 -4.19
N ASP A 40 -11.79 -15.73 -5.47
CA ASP A 40 -11.14 -16.47 -6.56
C ASP A 40 -9.65 -16.13 -6.58
N GLU A 41 -8.80 -17.17 -6.56
CA GLU A 41 -7.34 -17.03 -6.64
C GLU A 41 -6.85 -16.51 -8.00
N ASN A 42 -7.70 -16.52 -9.03
CA ASN A 42 -7.41 -16.05 -10.39
C ASN A 42 -8.13 -14.75 -10.75
N THR A 43 -8.55 -13.98 -9.74
CA THR A 43 -9.01 -12.60 -9.91
C THR A 43 -8.12 -11.63 -9.11
N ASN A 44 -7.91 -10.40 -9.62
CA ASN A 44 -7.34 -9.37 -8.76
C ASN A 44 -8.43 -8.83 -7.83
N ASN A 45 -8.11 -8.59 -6.57
CA ASN A 45 -9.08 -8.12 -5.59
C ASN A 45 -8.54 -6.97 -4.73
N ALA A 46 -9.44 -6.08 -4.34
CA ALA A 46 -9.25 -5.10 -3.27
C ALA A 46 -9.87 -5.63 -1.98
N LEU A 47 -9.05 -5.96 -0.98
CA LEU A 47 -9.47 -6.65 0.24
C LEU A 47 -9.03 -5.89 1.51
N MET A 48 -9.96 -5.12 2.06
CA MET A 48 -9.98 -4.58 3.41
C MET A 48 -11.43 -4.80 3.88
N GLY A 49 -11.82 -6.07 3.91
CA GLY A 49 -13.07 -6.59 3.37
C GLY A 49 -13.28 -6.24 1.87
N PRO A 50 -13.97 -7.06 1.06
CA PRO A 50 -14.01 -6.83 -0.37
C PRO A 50 -14.61 -5.46 -0.71
N LEU A 51 -13.79 -4.58 -1.31
CA LEU A 51 -14.20 -3.20 -1.60
C LEU A 51 -14.95 -3.14 -2.93
N GLU A 52 -16.28 -3.07 -2.93
CA GLU A 52 -17.09 -2.96 -4.15
C GLU A 52 -17.28 -1.49 -4.57
N GLY A 53 -17.10 -1.17 -5.85
CA GLY A 53 -17.25 0.17 -6.41
C GLY A 53 -16.11 1.15 -6.06
N ALA A 54 -14.92 0.63 -5.75
CA ALA A 54 -13.72 1.42 -5.50
C ALA A 54 -13.01 1.75 -6.83
N ILE A 55 -12.42 2.95 -6.92
CA ILE A 55 -11.66 3.36 -8.10
C ILE A 55 -10.27 2.74 -8.01
N VAL A 56 -9.86 2.02 -9.05
CA VAL A 56 -8.53 1.41 -9.18
C VAL A 56 -7.71 2.20 -10.19
N LYS A 57 -6.50 2.61 -9.80
CA LYS A 57 -5.54 3.27 -10.69
C LYS A 57 -4.20 2.57 -10.64
N VAL A 58 -3.60 2.36 -11.81
CA VAL A 58 -2.27 1.75 -11.94
C VAL A 58 -1.28 2.78 -12.41
N TYR A 59 -0.10 2.85 -11.77
CA TYR A 59 0.93 3.84 -12.03
C TYR A 59 2.29 3.18 -12.30
N SER A 60 3.09 3.84 -13.12
CA SER A 60 4.52 3.59 -13.18
C SER A 60 5.18 4.18 -11.93
N LEU A 61 6.19 3.50 -11.37
CA LEU A 61 6.99 4.06 -10.27
C LEU A 61 7.76 5.33 -10.66
N PHE A 62 7.85 5.65 -11.94
CA PHE A 62 8.49 6.87 -12.46
C PHE A 62 7.51 8.01 -12.75
N ASP A 63 6.20 7.74 -12.75
CA ASP A 63 5.16 8.75 -12.97
C ASP A 63 3.90 8.42 -12.15
N LEU A 64 3.83 9.03 -10.96
CA LEU A 64 2.68 8.89 -10.06
C LEU A 64 1.57 9.90 -10.35
N ASN A 65 1.78 10.85 -11.27
CA ASN A 65 0.79 11.88 -11.60
C ASN A 65 -0.16 11.43 -12.71
N ASN A 66 0.30 10.54 -13.59
CA ASN A 66 -0.48 10.00 -14.70
C ASN A 66 -0.67 8.49 -14.52
N SER A 67 -1.91 8.05 -14.30
CA SER A 67 -2.23 6.63 -14.27
C SER A 67 -2.10 6.03 -15.67
N ILE A 68 -1.49 4.85 -15.75
CA ILE A 68 -1.41 4.01 -16.95
C ILE A 68 -2.81 3.53 -17.34
N GLU A 69 -3.58 3.10 -16.34
CA GLU A 69 -4.94 2.56 -16.51
C GLU A 69 -5.78 2.90 -15.28
N GLU A 70 -7.08 3.11 -15.50
CA GLU A 70 -8.08 3.39 -14.47
C GLU A 70 -9.30 2.49 -14.71
N THR A 71 -9.79 1.85 -13.65
CA THR A 71 -10.95 0.95 -13.66
C THR A 71 -11.68 1.05 -12.32
N GLU A 72 -12.68 0.20 -12.10
CA GLU A 72 -13.47 0.14 -10.87
C GLU A 72 -13.57 -1.30 -10.39
N THR A 73 -13.61 -1.51 -9.07
CA THR A 73 -13.85 -2.84 -8.50
C THR A 73 -15.31 -3.26 -8.64
N GLY A 74 -15.52 -4.49 -9.08
CA GLY A 74 -16.82 -5.15 -9.12
C GLY A 74 -17.14 -5.93 -7.84
N ALA A 75 -17.94 -6.99 -8.01
CA ALA A 75 -18.34 -7.86 -6.93
C ALA A 75 -17.14 -8.50 -6.23
N LEU A 76 -17.20 -8.63 -4.89
CA LEU A 76 -16.11 -9.13 -4.07
C LEU A 76 -14.78 -8.38 -4.30
N GLY A 77 -14.87 -7.07 -4.59
CA GLY A 77 -13.71 -6.22 -4.82
C GLY A 77 -12.86 -6.61 -6.04
N SER A 78 -13.40 -7.41 -6.96
CA SER A 78 -12.69 -7.89 -8.15
C SER A 78 -12.35 -6.76 -9.12
N PHE A 79 -11.19 -6.80 -9.77
CA PHE A 79 -10.88 -5.87 -10.86
C PHE A 79 -9.97 -6.51 -11.91
N GLU A 80 -10.04 -5.97 -13.13
CA GLU A 80 -9.22 -6.40 -14.26
C GLU A 80 -8.53 -5.19 -14.87
N VAL A 81 -7.29 -5.40 -15.33
CA VAL A 81 -6.49 -4.41 -16.06
C VAL A 81 -5.81 -5.07 -17.25
N THR A 82 -5.67 -4.32 -18.34
CA THR A 82 -5.07 -4.82 -19.58
C THR A 82 -3.58 -4.52 -19.69
N LEU A 83 -3.16 -3.34 -19.22
CA LEU A 83 -1.77 -2.84 -19.21
C LEU A 83 -1.10 -2.97 -20.58
N ASN A 84 -1.80 -2.52 -21.62
CA ASN A 84 -1.33 -2.60 -23.00
C ASN A 84 0.01 -1.87 -23.19
N GLY A 85 1.02 -2.59 -23.68
CA GLY A 85 2.35 -2.04 -23.95
C GLY A 85 3.26 -1.91 -22.72
N ILE A 86 2.83 -2.39 -21.55
CA ILE A 86 3.66 -2.48 -20.35
C ILE A 86 4.35 -3.85 -20.31
N ASP A 87 5.64 -3.85 -19.98
CA ASP A 87 6.42 -5.10 -19.88
C ASP A 87 5.90 -5.94 -18.71
N ASP A 88 5.91 -7.26 -18.85
CA ASP A 88 5.38 -8.20 -17.85
C ASP A 88 6.16 -8.15 -16.53
N GLU A 89 7.44 -7.79 -16.59
CA GLU A 89 8.32 -7.67 -15.41
C GLU A 89 8.23 -6.29 -14.74
N ASP A 90 7.63 -5.28 -15.40
CA ASP A 90 7.55 -3.93 -14.84
C ASP A 90 6.79 -3.93 -13.51
N LEU A 91 7.46 -3.42 -12.46
CA LEU A 91 6.85 -3.22 -11.15
C LEU A 91 5.98 -1.97 -11.17
N LEU A 92 4.70 -2.12 -10.84
CA LEU A 92 3.70 -1.06 -10.86
C LEU A 92 3.15 -0.79 -9.46
N LEU A 93 2.68 0.44 -9.24
CA LEU A 93 1.89 0.80 -8.07
C LEU A 93 0.40 0.72 -8.43
N VAL A 94 -0.37 0.00 -7.63
CA VAL A 94 -1.83 0.00 -7.67
C VAL A 94 -2.34 0.84 -6.51
N SER A 95 -3.26 1.74 -6.80
CA SER A 95 -3.96 2.59 -5.83
C SER A 95 -5.46 2.30 -5.93
N ILE A 96 -6.11 2.07 -4.79
CA ILE A 96 -7.53 1.73 -4.70
C ILE A 96 -8.18 2.69 -3.72
N THR A 97 -9.05 3.57 -4.23
CA THR A 97 -9.67 4.65 -3.46
C THR A 97 -11.18 4.44 -3.34
N GLY A 98 -11.70 4.57 -2.13
CA GLY A 98 -13.13 4.54 -1.87
C GLY A 98 -13.73 3.13 -1.86
N GLY A 99 -14.98 3.02 -2.31
CA GLY A 99 -15.76 1.78 -2.37
C GLY A 99 -16.52 1.46 -1.08
N ASN A 100 -17.22 0.34 -1.09
CA ASN A 100 -17.93 -0.21 0.06
C ASN A 100 -17.30 -1.53 0.46
N ASP A 101 -16.80 -1.58 1.68
CA ASP A 101 -16.42 -2.82 2.33
C ASP A 101 -17.67 -3.62 2.71
N ILE A 102 -17.76 -4.85 2.23
CA ILE A 102 -18.89 -5.76 2.47
C ILE A 102 -18.64 -6.81 3.56
N ASP A 103 -17.47 -6.84 4.20
CA ASP A 103 -17.06 -7.81 5.23
C ASP A 103 -15.99 -7.18 6.13
N VAL A 104 -16.44 -6.32 7.06
CA VAL A 104 -15.56 -5.45 7.86
C VAL A 104 -14.57 -6.21 8.76
N ASP A 105 -14.91 -7.44 9.17
CA ASP A 105 -14.06 -8.25 10.03
C ASP A 105 -13.31 -9.39 9.33
N ASP A 106 -13.33 -9.39 7.98
CA ASP A 106 -12.65 -10.34 7.11
C ASP A 106 -12.93 -11.81 7.55
N ASP A 107 -14.19 -12.12 7.90
CA ASP A 107 -14.61 -13.44 8.38
C ASP A 107 -15.17 -14.35 7.26
N GLY A 108 -15.31 -13.81 6.06
CA GLY A 108 -15.81 -14.50 4.86
C GLY A 108 -17.34 -14.49 4.75
N ILE A 109 -18.04 -13.70 5.58
CA ILE A 109 -19.49 -13.53 5.58
C ILE A 109 -19.84 -12.08 5.24
N LYS A 110 -20.72 -11.89 4.26
CA LYS A 110 -21.16 -10.54 3.89
C LYS A 110 -21.98 -9.88 5.00
N ASP A 111 -21.61 -8.65 5.32
CA ASP A 111 -22.36 -7.75 6.19
C ASP A 111 -23.73 -7.39 5.57
N GLU A 112 -24.76 -7.27 6.42
CA GLU A 112 -26.07 -6.76 5.97
C GLU A 112 -25.98 -5.30 5.48
N THR A 113 -25.07 -4.53 6.05
CA THR A 113 -24.85 -3.12 5.72
C THR A 113 -23.36 -2.90 5.44
N PRO A 114 -22.97 -2.72 4.17
CA PRO A 114 -21.60 -2.39 3.81
C PRO A 114 -21.11 -1.09 4.46
N THR A 115 -19.81 -1.04 4.76
CA THR A 115 -19.15 0.13 5.33
C THR A 115 -18.42 0.91 4.24
N VAL A 116 -18.70 2.22 4.14
CA VAL A 116 -18.05 3.07 3.14
C VAL A 116 -16.60 3.29 3.49
N ASN A 117 -15.69 2.90 2.59
CA ASN A 117 -14.30 3.30 2.65
C ASN A 117 -14.12 4.70 2.04
N LYS A 118 -13.42 5.61 2.73
CA LYS A 118 -13.07 6.95 2.21
C LYS A 118 -11.59 7.10 1.92
N GLY A 119 -10.78 6.16 2.41
CA GLY A 119 -9.34 6.17 2.27
C GLY A 119 -8.89 5.56 0.94
N THR A 120 -7.58 5.40 0.84
CA THR A 120 -6.92 4.74 -0.28
C THR A 120 -5.95 3.71 0.24
N ILE A 121 -6.02 2.49 -0.28
CA ILE A 121 -5.02 1.44 -0.05
C ILE A 121 -4.21 1.21 -1.31
N HIS A 122 -2.99 0.71 -1.14
CA HIS A 122 -2.01 0.56 -2.20
C HIS A 122 -1.36 -0.81 -2.16
N GLY A 123 -0.75 -1.19 -3.28
CA GLY A 123 0.14 -2.33 -3.34
C GLY A 123 1.04 -2.27 -4.56
N PHE A 124 2.12 -3.04 -4.51
CA PHE A 124 3.05 -3.18 -5.63
C PHE A 124 2.87 -4.55 -6.26
N ALA A 125 2.82 -4.59 -7.58
CA ALA A 125 2.76 -5.85 -8.33
C ALA A 125 3.42 -5.69 -9.69
N ASN A 126 4.08 -6.75 -10.16
CA ASN A 126 4.54 -6.81 -11.55
C ASN A 126 3.32 -6.88 -12.49
N ALA A 127 3.45 -6.28 -13.68
CA ALA A 127 2.36 -6.21 -14.65
C ALA A 127 1.79 -7.60 -15.02
N ASN A 128 2.63 -8.64 -15.10
CA ASN A 128 2.18 -10.00 -15.35
C ASN A 128 1.18 -10.52 -14.30
N ASN A 129 1.42 -10.25 -13.01
CA ASN A 129 0.53 -10.70 -11.94
C ASN A 129 -0.83 -9.99 -12.01
N LEU A 130 -0.83 -8.70 -12.39
CA LEU A 130 -2.04 -7.93 -12.61
C LEU A 130 -2.83 -8.42 -13.83
N LYS A 131 -2.15 -8.64 -14.97
CA LYS A 131 -2.77 -9.17 -16.20
C LYS A 131 -3.36 -10.56 -16.02
N THR A 132 -2.74 -11.39 -15.18
CA THR A 132 -3.18 -12.78 -14.92
C THR A 132 -4.18 -12.91 -13.78
N GLY A 133 -4.59 -11.80 -13.16
CA GLY A 133 -5.63 -11.80 -12.13
C GLY A 133 -5.19 -12.44 -10.82
N LYS A 134 -3.99 -12.19 -10.30
CA LYS A 134 -3.54 -12.88 -9.07
C LYS A 134 -3.31 -11.95 -7.90
N VAL A 135 -3.56 -10.66 -8.07
CA VAL A 135 -3.13 -9.64 -7.10
C VAL A 135 -4.23 -9.33 -6.10
N LYS A 136 -3.92 -9.48 -4.81
CA LYS A 136 -4.75 -9.06 -3.70
C LYS A 136 -4.13 -7.81 -3.07
N ILE A 137 -4.78 -6.66 -3.26
CA ILE A 137 -4.40 -5.39 -2.62
C ILE A 137 -5.11 -5.34 -1.26
N THR A 138 -4.32 -5.39 -0.18
CA THR A 138 -4.83 -5.56 1.19
C THR A 138 -4.20 -4.58 2.16
N LEU A 139 -4.63 -4.60 3.42
CA LEU A 139 -3.94 -3.88 4.50
C LEU A 139 -2.44 -4.27 4.61
N LEU A 140 -2.06 -5.50 4.23
CA LEU A 140 -0.66 -5.91 4.24
C LEU A 140 0.15 -5.25 3.12
N SER A 141 -0.38 -5.17 1.90
CA SER A 141 0.30 -4.47 0.82
C SER A 141 0.38 -2.97 1.10
N GLU A 142 -0.63 -2.43 1.79
CA GLU A 142 -0.63 -1.04 2.24
C GLU A 142 0.43 -0.77 3.31
N ILE A 143 0.65 -1.69 4.27
CA ILE A 143 1.78 -1.59 5.21
C ILE A 143 3.10 -1.51 4.45
N VAL A 144 3.31 -2.37 3.44
CA VAL A 144 4.51 -2.32 2.60
C VAL A 144 4.63 -0.96 1.91
N TYR A 145 3.55 -0.46 1.30
CA TYR A 145 3.53 0.86 0.67
C TYR A 145 3.88 2.00 1.61
N GLN A 146 3.26 2.08 2.79
CA GLN A 146 3.53 3.17 3.74
C GLN A 146 5.00 3.22 4.15
N HIS A 147 5.65 2.06 4.24
CA HIS A 147 7.06 1.95 4.57
C HIS A 147 7.97 2.25 3.38
N THR A 148 7.59 1.97 2.13
CA THR A 148 8.46 2.19 0.95
C THR A 148 8.16 3.43 0.13
N LYS A 149 7.01 4.10 0.31
CA LYS A 149 6.55 5.19 -0.58
C LYS A 149 7.56 6.33 -0.77
N HIS A 150 8.33 6.65 0.28
CA HIS A 150 9.35 7.71 0.22
C HIS A 150 10.60 7.32 -0.60
N LEU A 151 10.72 6.06 -0.99
CA LEU A 151 11.80 5.53 -1.80
C LEU A 151 11.43 5.49 -3.30
N ILE A 152 10.17 5.69 -3.65
CA ILE A 152 9.72 5.72 -5.05
C ILE A 152 10.45 6.87 -5.78
N GLY A 153 11.10 6.53 -6.90
CA GLY A 153 11.94 7.46 -7.66
C GLY A 153 13.29 7.80 -7.02
N GLN A 154 13.58 7.33 -5.79
CA GLN A 154 14.84 7.58 -5.08
C GLN A 154 15.83 6.41 -5.19
N ILE A 155 15.35 5.21 -5.52
CA ILE A 155 16.14 3.99 -5.72
C ILE A 155 15.83 3.32 -7.06
N HIS A 156 16.73 2.45 -7.52
CA HIS A 156 16.52 1.66 -8.72
C HIS A 156 15.39 0.64 -8.53
N THR A 157 14.62 0.33 -9.58
CA THR A 157 13.46 -0.57 -9.49
C THR A 157 13.81 -1.96 -8.98
N ASP A 158 14.91 -2.56 -9.46
CA ASP A 158 15.39 -3.87 -8.98
C ASP A 158 15.67 -3.86 -7.47
N ASP A 159 16.19 -2.74 -6.95
CA ASP A 159 16.44 -2.59 -5.52
C ASP A 159 15.14 -2.34 -4.75
N PHE A 160 14.16 -1.69 -5.37
CA PHE A 160 12.83 -1.50 -4.78
C PHE A 160 12.15 -2.84 -4.51
N GLU A 161 12.23 -3.81 -5.44
CA GLU A 161 11.70 -5.16 -5.20
C GLU A 161 12.43 -5.88 -4.05
N ILE A 162 13.75 -5.73 -3.93
CA ILE A 162 14.50 -6.26 -2.78
C ILE A 162 13.97 -5.70 -1.47
N LEU A 163 13.72 -4.38 -1.40
CA LEU A 163 13.20 -3.74 -0.19
C LEU A 163 11.78 -4.20 0.14
N ILE A 164 10.90 -4.34 -0.85
CA ILE A 164 9.56 -4.93 -0.66
C ILE A 164 9.72 -6.31 -0.03
N ASN A 165 10.53 -7.19 -0.62
CA ASN A 165 10.75 -8.55 -0.13
C ASN A 165 11.33 -8.57 1.30
N MET A 166 12.22 -7.63 1.64
CA MET A 166 12.74 -7.49 3.00
C MET A 166 11.66 -7.11 4.01
N ILE A 167 10.78 -6.17 3.67
CA ILE A 167 9.65 -5.78 4.53
C ILE A 167 8.67 -6.95 4.67
N GLU A 168 8.30 -7.61 3.57
CA GLU A 168 7.45 -8.80 3.62
C GLU A 168 8.04 -9.89 4.52
N SER A 169 9.35 -10.12 4.45
CA SER A 169 10.02 -11.14 5.26
C SER A 169 9.93 -10.86 6.77
N LYS A 170 9.81 -9.58 7.16
CA LYS A 170 9.64 -9.15 8.55
C LYS A 170 8.19 -9.28 9.03
N LEU A 171 7.23 -9.25 8.10
CA LEU A 171 5.80 -9.46 8.37
C LEU A 171 5.39 -10.95 8.38
N LYS A 172 6.23 -11.84 7.82
CA LYS A 172 5.98 -13.28 7.71
C LYS A 172 6.85 -14.11 8.66
N LYS A 173 6.40 -15.32 8.99
CA LYS A 173 7.22 -16.34 9.67
C LYS A 173 8.36 -16.78 8.74
N THR A 174 9.55 -17.01 9.29
CA THR A 174 10.86 -17.16 8.59
C THR A 174 10.96 -18.27 7.52
N ASN A 175 9.96 -19.13 7.34
CA ASN A 175 9.98 -20.24 6.39
C ASN A 175 8.90 -20.16 5.29
N ASN A 176 8.16 -19.06 5.19
CA ASN A 176 7.07 -18.96 4.23
C ASN A 176 7.47 -18.19 2.95
N SER A 177 7.32 -18.83 1.79
CA SER A 177 7.65 -18.25 0.47
C SER A 177 6.47 -17.55 -0.21
N LYS A 178 5.25 -17.62 0.34
CA LYS A 178 4.08 -16.93 -0.21
C LYS A 178 4.30 -15.42 -0.13
N LYS A 179 4.13 -14.72 -1.26
CA LYS A 179 4.18 -13.25 -1.31
C LYS A 179 2.91 -12.65 -0.70
N LEU A 180 3.01 -11.48 -0.07
CA LEU A 180 1.86 -10.84 0.58
C LEU A 180 0.82 -10.34 -0.44
N ILE A 181 1.24 -10.12 -1.68
CA ILE A 181 0.34 -9.78 -2.79
C ILE A 181 -0.65 -10.90 -3.16
N TYR A 182 -0.49 -12.11 -2.61
CA TYR A 182 -1.41 -13.24 -2.76
C TYR A 182 -2.21 -13.53 -1.48
N PHE A 183 -2.11 -12.65 -0.48
CA PHE A 183 -2.71 -12.86 0.84
C PHE A 183 -4.23 -12.69 0.80
N ASP A 184 -4.93 -13.70 1.29
CA ASP A 184 -6.37 -13.70 1.49
C ASP A 184 -6.72 -13.47 2.97
N PRO A 185 -7.32 -12.33 3.33
CA PRO A 185 -7.67 -12.05 4.71
C PRO A 185 -8.84 -12.90 5.22
N THR A 186 -9.54 -13.67 4.38
CA THR A 186 -10.57 -14.62 4.85
C THR A 186 -10.00 -16.02 5.13
N SER A 187 -8.79 -16.30 4.64
CA SER A 187 -8.14 -17.62 4.79
C SER A 187 -7.38 -17.73 6.11
N SER A 188 -7.74 -18.72 6.94
CA SER A 188 -7.01 -19.04 8.16
C SER A 188 -5.56 -19.43 7.88
N ASP A 189 -5.34 -20.19 6.81
CA ASP A 189 -4.00 -20.67 6.42
C ASP A 189 -3.09 -19.50 6.04
N ASP A 190 -3.67 -18.45 5.43
CA ASP A 190 -2.93 -17.23 5.12
C ASP A 190 -2.64 -16.42 6.39
N LYS A 191 -3.61 -16.25 7.29
CA LYS A 191 -3.35 -15.58 8.59
C LYS A 191 -2.22 -16.28 9.37
N GLU A 192 -2.14 -17.62 9.30
CA GLU A 192 -1.09 -18.39 9.95
C GLU A 192 0.33 -18.12 9.43
N ILE A 193 0.50 -17.52 8.25
CA ILE A 193 1.84 -17.22 7.71
C ILE A 193 2.48 -15.99 8.35
N LEU A 194 1.69 -15.15 9.02
CA LEU A 194 2.12 -13.86 9.54
C LEU A 194 2.91 -14.01 10.84
N ALA A 195 3.89 -13.12 11.04
CA ALA A 195 4.69 -13.04 12.26
C ALA A 195 3.96 -12.33 13.41
N PHE A 196 2.76 -11.82 13.17
CA PHE A 196 1.90 -11.12 14.11
C PHE A 196 0.46 -11.60 13.94
N ASP A 197 -0.42 -11.21 14.86
CA ASP A 197 -1.83 -11.53 14.81
C ASP A 197 -2.57 -10.55 13.89
N TYR A 198 -3.12 -11.04 12.77
CA TYR A 198 -3.82 -10.22 11.78
C TYR A 198 -4.98 -9.43 12.39
N ASP A 199 -5.65 -10.00 13.40
CA ASP A 199 -6.80 -9.36 14.04
C ASP A 199 -6.42 -8.02 14.71
N GLN A 200 -5.13 -7.76 14.99
CA GLN A 200 -4.67 -6.47 15.50
C GLN A 200 -4.84 -5.32 14.50
N LEU A 201 -5.02 -5.64 13.21
CA LEU A 201 -5.29 -4.67 12.14
C LEU A 201 -6.76 -4.29 12.05
N ILE A 202 -7.68 -5.19 12.40
CA ILE A 202 -9.12 -5.03 12.14
C ILE A 202 -9.97 -5.05 13.41
N LYS A 203 -9.39 -5.39 14.56
CA LYS A 203 -10.05 -5.42 15.88
C LYS A 203 -9.26 -4.62 16.92
N GLY A 204 -9.95 -4.23 17.99
CA GLY A 204 -9.37 -3.52 19.13
C GLY A 204 -9.66 -2.02 19.10
N ASP A 205 -8.86 -1.26 19.87
CA ASP A 205 -9.00 0.20 19.93
C ASP A 205 -8.35 0.83 18.68
N ASN A 206 -9.14 1.59 17.90
CA ASN A 206 -8.75 2.20 16.62
C ASN A 206 -8.19 1.18 15.61
N PRO A 207 -9.03 0.23 15.14
CA PRO A 207 -8.60 -0.73 14.14
C PRO A 207 -8.23 0.01 12.84
N LEU A 208 -7.20 -0.49 12.16
CA LEU A 208 -6.57 0.18 11.04
C LEU A 208 -7.55 0.40 9.88
N ASN A 209 -8.40 -0.58 9.58
CA ASN A 209 -9.46 -0.46 8.56
C ASN A 209 -10.44 0.69 8.86
N GLU A 210 -10.85 0.89 10.12
CA GLU A 210 -11.72 2.00 10.51
C GLU A 210 -11.08 3.37 10.25
N LEU A 211 -9.78 3.50 10.49
CA LEU A 211 -9.04 4.72 10.18
C LEU A 211 -9.04 5.02 8.66
N TYR A 212 -9.00 3.98 7.81
CA TYR A 212 -9.18 4.14 6.37
C TYR A 212 -10.62 4.52 6.00
N TYR A 213 -11.64 3.94 6.63
CA TYR A 213 -13.04 4.34 6.39
C TYR A 213 -13.28 5.83 6.68
N GLN A 214 -12.51 6.41 7.59
CA GLN A 214 -12.59 7.81 7.99
C GLN A 214 -11.58 8.72 7.28
N ASN A 215 -10.66 8.16 6.49
CA ASN A 215 -9.54 8.85 5.84
C ASN A 215 -8.65 9.64 6.83
N GLU A 216 -8.34 9.04 7.99
CA GLU A 216 -7.54 9.67 9.05
C GLU A 216 -6.03 9.43 8.86
N GLU A 217 -5.45 9.96 7.78
CA GLU A 217 -4.07 9.72 7.35
C GLU A 217 -3.02 9.78 8.46
N GLN A 218 -3.11 10.79 9.34
CA GLN A 218 -2.15 10.92 10.42
C GLN A 218 -2.30 9.81 11.48
N LYS A 219 -3.53 9.43 11.83
CA LYS A 219 -3.76 8.33 12.77
C LYS A 219 -3.38 6.98 12.18
N ILE A 220 -3.53 6.81 10.86
CA ILE A 220 -3.03 5.62 10.15
C ILE A 220 -1.53 5.47 10.37
N ILE A 221 -0.75 6.54 10.17
CA ILE A 221 0.70 6.51 10.38
C ILE A 221 1.04 6.21 11.85
N GLU A 222 0.39 6.90 12.78
CA GLU A 222 0.60 6.69 14.23
C GLU A 222 0.30 5.24 14.64
N ARG A 223 -0.78 4.66 14.09
CA ARG A 223 -1.17 3.27 14.36
C ARG A 223 -0.19 2.26 13.76
N LEU A 224 0.28 2.50 12.54
CA LEU A 224 1.29 1.65 11.91
C LEU A 224 2.62 1.68 12.67
N ASP A 225 3.04 2.86 13.13
CA ASP A 225 4.23 3.00 13.98
C ASP A 225 4.04 2.25 15.30
N GLU A 226 2.89 2.38 15.96
CA GLU A 226 2.59 1.64 17.19
C GLU A 226 2.73 0.12 17.01
N LEU A 227 2.12 -0.41 15.94
CA LEU A 227 2.09 -1.85 15.65
C LEU A 227 3.45 -2.39 15.20
N PHE A 228 4.19 -1.63 14.38
CA PHE A 228 5.32 -2.18 13.61
C PHE A 228 6.66 -1.51 13.85
N GLN A 229 6.79 -0.42 14.62
CA GLN A 229 8.09 0.27 14.82
C GLN A 229 9.23 -0.65 15.28
N SER A 230 8.92 -1.70 16.05
CA SER A 230 9.91 -2.63 16.59
C SER A 230 10.44 -3.61 15.53
N VAL A 231 9.68 -3.83 14.47
CA VAL A 231 9.94 -4.80 13.39
C VAL A 231 10.39 -4.07 12.12
N LEU A 232 9.65 -3.03 11.71
CA LEU A 232 9.83 -2.25 10.49
C LEU A 232 10.52 -0.91 10.76
N ASN A 233 11.73 -0.94 11.29
CA ASN A 233 12.52 0.28 11.44
C ASN A 233 13.10 0.75 10.10
N MET A 234 12.55 1.80 9.50
CA MET A 234 13.04 2.36 8.22
C MET A 234 14.46 2.94 8.27
N LYS A 235 15.01 3.17 9.47
CA LYS A 235 16.42 3.59 9.64
C LYS A 235 17.39 2.40 9.71
N ASP A 236 16.90 1.19 9.49
CA ASP A 236 17.72 -0.01 9.47
C ASP A 236 18.70 0.05 8.28
N SER A 237 19.99 0.19 8.60
CA SER A 237 21.07 0.26 7.62
C SER A 237 21.15 -0.99 6.72
N SER A 238 20.53 -2.10 7.11
CA SER A 238 20.46 -3.30 6.27
C SER A 238 19.74 -3.02 4.94
N PHE A 239 18.77 -2.10 4.90
CA PHE A 239 18.10 -1.72 3.66
C PHE A 239 19.06 -1.08 2.67
N LEU A 240 19.88 -0.11 3.12
CA LEU A 240 20.91 0.52 2.27
C LEU A 240 21.98 -0.46 1.83
N ASN A 241 22.33 -1.44 2.68
CA ASN A 241 23.30 -2.46 2.35
C ASN A 241 22.78 -3.49 1.34
N ALA A 242 21.47 -3.75 1.33
CA ALA A 242 20.83 -4.72 0.44
C ALA A 242 20.68 -4.24 -1.00
N THR A 243 20.73 -2.93 -1.24
CA THR A 243 20.66 -2.36 -2.60
C THR A 243 21.89 -2.76 -3.43
N ASN A 244 21.69 -3.03 -4.70
CA ASN A 244 22.74 -3.29 -5.68
C ASN A 244 23.15 -2.04 -6.45
N TYR A 245 22.34 -0.99 -6.41
CA TYR A 245 22.58 0.26 -7.12
C TYR A 245 22.77 1.41 -6.13
N VAL A 246 23.46 2.45 -6.59
CA VAL A 246 23.61 3.72 -5.90
C VAL A 246 23.14 4.84 -6.81
N ASN A 247 22.40 5.80 -6.27
CA ASN A 247 22.05 7.01 -6.99
C ASN A 247 23.27 7.94 -6.99
N VAL A 248 23.85 8.16 -8.16
CA VAL A 248 24.93 9.13 -8.35
C VAL A 248 24.33 10.39 -8.93
N SER A 249 24.41 11.47 -8.14
CA SER A 249 23.96 12.80 -8.54
C SER A 249 25.15 13.73 -8.74
N LEU A 250 25.27 14.28 -9.95
CA LEU A 250 26.31 15.22 -10.32
C LEU A 250 25.72 16.63 -10.46
N ASN A 251 26.32 17.57 -9.73
CA ASN A 251 25.99 18.99 -9.77
C ASN A 251 27.11 19.76 -10.48
N PRO A 252 27.05 19.92 -11.82
CA PRO A 252 28.09 20.64 -12.55
C PRO A 252 28.13 22.14 -12.27
N PRO A 253 29.26 22.80 -12.58
CA PRO A 253 29.29 24.23 -12.82
C PRO A 253 28.30 24.65 -13.93
N ILE A 254 27.81 25.89 -13.86
CA ILE A 254 26.83 26.46 -14.81
C ILE A 254 27.31 26.40 -16.27
N GLU A 255 28.63 26.42 -16.50
CA GLU A 255 29.25 26.47 -17.82
C GLU A 255 30.21 25.30 -18.06
N ALA A 256 29.71 24.08 -17.88
CA ALA A 256 30.47 22.86 -18.09
C ALA A 256 29.73 21.89 -19.02
N ASP A 257 30.49 21.26 -19.90
CA ASP A 257 30.07 20.06 -20.61
C ASP A 257 30.53 18.83 -19.83
N ILE A 258 29.68 17.81 -19.74
CA ILE A 258 29.98 16.58 -19.01
C ILE A 258 29.86 15.40 -19.95
N THR A 259 30.84 14.51 -19.88
CA THR A 259 30.77 13.17 -20.43
C THR A 259 31.01 12.16 -19.33
N SER A 260 30.32 11.03 -19.40
CA SER A 260 30.50 9.89 -18.50
C SER A 260 31.00 8.67 -19.26
N GLU A 261 31.84 7.87 -18.60
CA GLU A 261 32.20 6.52 -19.05
C GLU A 261 31.75 5.51 -17.99
N GLY A 262 31.00 4.48 -18.40
CA GLY A 262 30.39 3.50 -17.49
C GLY A 262 29.01 3.89 -16.95
N ALA A 263 28.46 5.03 -17.42
CA ALA A 263 27.19 5.61 -16.99
C ALA A 263 26.51 6.33 -18.17
N SER A 264 25.19 6.18 -18.30
CA SER A 264 24.30 6.96 -19.17
C SER A 264 23.59 8.07 -18.37
N LEU A 265 24.23 9.23 -18.26
CA LEU A 265 23.66 10.34 -17.48
C LEU A 265 22.39 10.91 -18.13
N PHE A 266 21.33 11.06 -17.34
CA PHE A 266 20.11 11.78 -17.74
C PHE A 266 19.95 13.08 -16.95
N TYR A 267 19.43 14.11 -17.61
CA TYR A 267 19.10 15.37 -16.94
C TYR A 267 17.78 15.23 -16.20
N ASN A 268 17.85 15.31 -14.86
CA ASN A 268 16.66 15.51 -14.06
C ASN A 268 16.43 17.02 -13.89
N TYR A 269 15.31 17.50 -14.43
CA TYR A 269 14.91 18.90 -14.33
C TYR A 269 14.04 19.08 -13.08
N ASP A 270 14.69 19.19 -11.93
CA ASP A 270 13.99 19.46 -10.67
C ASP A 270 14.28 20.91 -10.23
N ASN A 271 13.21 21.71 -10.17
CA ASN A 271 13.15 23.06 -9.60
C ASN A 271 14.43 23.91 -9.75
N ASP A 272 14.68 24.42 -10.96
CA ASP A 272 15.74 25.38 -11.32
C ASP A 272 17.21 24.91 -11.24
N SER A 273 17.49 23.65 -10.86
CA SER A 273 18.86 23.11 -10.87
C SER A 273 18.99 21.93 -11.85
N LYS A 274 19.87 22.05 -12.85
CA LYS A 274 20.23 20.93 -13.71
C LYS A 274 21.06 19.94 -12.91
N LYS A 275 20.42 18.86 -12.43
CA LYS A 275 21.12 17.73 -11.83
C LYS A 275 21.21 16.61 -12.84
N LEU A 276 22.41 16.08 -13.01
CA LEU A 276 22.59 14.84 -13.74
C LEU A 276 22.50 13.71 -12.73
N GLN A 277 21.61 12.76 -12.96
CA GLN A 277 21.39 11.65 -12.03
C GLN A 277 21.37 10.34 -12.78
N GLU A 278 21.88 9.29 -12.12
CA GLU A 278 21.80 7.93 -12.62
C GLU A 278 21.94 6.91 -11.49
N PHE A 279 21.27 5.77 -11.65
CA PHE A 279 21.48 4.60 -10.80
C PHE A 279 22.58 3.72 -11.36
N ILE A 280 23.62 3.49 -10.56
CA ILE A 280 24.82 2.77 -10.99
C ILE A 280 24.99 1.56 -10.10
N LYS A 281 25.23 0.40 -10.71
CA LYS A 281 25.48 -0.84 -9.97
C LYS A 281 26.73 -0.69 -9.10
N LYS A 282 26.64 -1.07 -7.82
CA LYS A 282 27.75 -1.09 -6.86
C LYS A 282 28.90 -1.94 -7.39
N GLY A 283 30.11 -1.40 -7.28
CA GLY A 283 31.33 -2.04 -7.77
C GLY A 283 31.61 -1.84 -9.26
N SER A 284 30.77 -1.11 -9.99
CA SER A 284 31.11 -0.60 -11.32
C SER A 284 32.19 0.47 -11.22
N ASN A 285 33.11 0.50 -12.19
CA ASN A 285 34.04 1.62 -12.34
C ASN A 285 33.38 2.71 -13.17
N LEU A 286 33.51 3.95 -12.73
CA LEU A 286 32.85 5.09 -13.34
C LEU A 286 33.82 6.26 -13.45
N SER A 287 33.73 7.00 -14.55
CA SER A 287 34.39 8.29 -14.63
C SER A 287 33.50 9.38 -15.18
N PHE A 288 33.65 10.58 -14.62
CA PHE A 288 33.01 11.79 -15.11
C PHE A 288 34.08 12.77 -15.54
N SER A 289 34.04 13.15 -16.81
CA SER A 289 34.93 14.17 -17.36
C SER A 289 34.15 15.45 -17.60
N VAL A 290 34.68 16.55 -17.08
CA VAL A 290 34.08 17.89 -17.14
C VAL A 290 34.97 18.78 -18.00
N THR A 291 34.39 19.36 -19.05
CA THR A 291 35.03 20.40 -19.86
C THR A 291 34.38 21.74 -19.53
N VAL A 292 35.09 22.59 -18.78
CA VAL A 292 34.63 23.93 -18.41
C VAL A 292 34.80 24.92 -19.58
N ARG A 293 33.83 25.81 -19.79
CA ARG A 293 33.87 26.88 -20.79
C ARG A 293 34.45 28.18 -20.20
N ASN A 294 34.68 29.20 -21.02
CA ASN A 294 34.93 30.60 -20.61
C ASN A 294 36.02 30.85 -19.53
N ASN A 295 37.18 30.20 -19.65
CA ASN A 295 38.32 30.34 -18.72
C ASN A 295 38.03 29.97 -17.26
N TYR A 296 36.94 29.27 -16.97
CA TYR A 296 36.74 28.66 -15.67
C TYR A 296 37.74 27.51 -15.46
N LYS A 297 37.97 27.15 -14.20
CA LYS A 297 38.75 25.96 -13.83
C LYS A 297 38.06 25.24 -12.69
N ILE A 298 38.17 23.92 -12.68
CA ILE A 298 37.68 23.10 -11.58
C ILE A 298 38.65 23.27 -10.42
N LEU A 299 38.14 23.67 -9.26
CA LEU A 299 38.96 23.87 -8.07
C LEU A 299 39.05 22.60 -7.23
N LYS A 300 37.99 21.80 -7.23
CA LYS A 300 37.85 20.63 -6.37
C LYS A 300 36.67 19.77 -6.82
N TRP A 301 36.81 18.47 -6.59
CA TRP A 301 35.71 17.52 -6.59
C TRP A 301 35.33 17.11 -5.17
N HIS A 302 34.06 16.79 -4.98
CA HIS A 302 33.53 16.21 -3.75
C HIS A 302 32.88 14.87 -4.08
N GLY A 303 33.26 13.83 -3.33
CA GLY A 303 32.68 12.49 -3.48
C GLY A 303 33.44 11.53 -4.40
N CYS A 304 34.51 11.95 -5.07
CA CYS A 304 35.34 11.08 -5.90
C CYS A 304 36.30 10.21 -5.07
N ASP A 305 36.55 9.00 -5.52
CA ASP A 305 37.60 8.12 -4.98
C ASP A 305 38.98 8.60 -5.43
N ASN A 306 39.08 9.04 -6.69
CA ASN A 306 40.27 9.67 -7.23
C ASN A 306 39.93 10.79 -8.22
N VAL A 307 40.87 11.71 -8.44
CA VAL A 307 40.73 12.82 -9.38
C VAL A 307 41.99 12.88 -10.26
N SER A 308 41.83 13.16 -11.56
CA SER A 308 42.96 13.37 -12.47
C SER A 308 43.82 14.57 -12.06
N ASP A 309 45.10 14.58 -12.47
CA ASP A 309 46.04 15.65 -12.13
C ASP A 309 45.59 17.04 -12.63
N ASP A 310 44.84 17.08 -13.73
CA ASP A 310 44.28 18.31 -14.31
C ASP A 310 42.91 18.71 -13.71
N LEU A 311 42.41 17.93 -12.75
CA LEU A 311 41.11 18.08 -12.10
C LEU A 311 39.89 17.97 -13.02
N ASN A 312 40.07 17.56 -14.29
CA ASN A 312 38.97 17.47 -15.25
C ASN A 312 38.18 16.17 -15.13
N THR A 313 38.73 15.13 -14.51
CA THR A 313 38.10 13.81 -14.40
C THR A 313 37.99 13.36 -12.95
N CYS A 314 36.78 12.94 -12.57
CA CYS A 314 36.46 12.25 -11.32
C CYS A 314 36.31 10.76 -11.59
N TYR A 315 36.90 9.93 -10.73
CA TYR A 315 36.76 8.47 -10.77
C TYR A 315 36.02 7.99 -9.52
N LEU A 316 35.07 7.08 -9.72
CA LEU A 316 34.25 6.38 -8.72
C LEU A 316 34.29 4.87 -8.96
#